data_AF-A0A3P7MNG1-F1
#
_entry.id   AF-A0A3P7MNG1-F1
#
_cell.length_a   1.000
_cell.length_b   1.000
_cell.length_c   1.000
_cell.angle_alpha   90.00
_cell.angle_beta   90.00
_cell.angle_gamma   90.00
#
_symmetry.space_group_name_H-M   'P 1'
#
loop_
_entity.id
_entity.type
_entity.pdbx_description
1 polymer ?
#
loop_
_entity_poly.entity_id
_entity_poly.type
_entity_poly.pdbx_seq_one_letter_code
_entity_poly.pdbx_strand_id
1 'polypeptide(L)'
;MVVDYLNNLWKKRGSPNTFKPPQKPFTVHNVDPDYIREGCSIPITLTFQDLTGKSVLLLPLGAADDMAHSQNEKINKVNYLQGVKTLLAYLLELGKE
;
A
#
# COMPACT_ATOMS: atom_id res chain seq x y z
N MET A 1 -14.16 11.51 3.19
CA MET A 1 -13.84 10.46 2.20
C MET A 1 -13.57 9.12 2.90
N VAL A 2 -13.50 7.99 2.19
CA VAL A 2 -13.30 6.63 2.75
C VAL A 2 -12.14 6.56 3.75
N VAL A 3 -11.06 7.29 3.50
CA VAL A 3 -9.89 7.36 4.40
C VAL A 3 -10.22 7.97 5.77
N ASP A 4 -11.04 9.02 5.82
CA ASP A 4 -11.46 9.62 7.10
C ASP A 4 -12.33 8.66 7.89
N TYR A 5 -13.21 7.93 7.21
CA TYR A 5 -14.01 6.87 7.81
C TYR A 5 -13.12 5.77 8.40
N LEU A 6 -12.11 5.32 7.66
CA LEU A 6 -11.17 4.29 8.10
C LEU A 6 -10.35 4.76 9.31
N ASN A 7 -9.75 5.95 9.26
CA ASN A 7 -9.00 6.52 10.38
C ASN A 7 -9.88 6.65 11.65
N ASN A 8 -11.13 7.08 11.50
CA ASN A 8 -12.08 7.15 12.62
C ASN A 8 -12.45 5.78 13.17
N LEU A 9 -12.70 4.79 12.30
CA LEU A 9 -12.99 3.42 12.70
C LEU A 9 -11.81 2.78 13.44
N TRP A 10 -10.58 3.02 12.98
CA TRP A 10 -9.35 2.53 13.62
C TRP A 10 -9.17 3.11 15.01
N LYS A 11 -9.34 4.43 15.15
CA LYS A 11 -9.31 5.09 16.45
C LYS A 11 -10.33 4.50 17.42
N LYS A 12 -11.56 4.22 16.96
CA LYS A 12 -12.59 3.56 17.79
C LYS A 12 -12.23 2.14 18.23
N ARG A 13 -11.41 1.43 17.46
CA ARG A 13 -10.96 0.05 17.76
C ARG A 13 -9.64 0.00 18.54
N GLY A 14 -9.12 1.15 18.97
CA GLY A 14 -7.82 1.23 19.66
C GLY A 14 -6.63 0.91 18.75
N SER A 15 -6.79 0.96 17.43
CA SER A 15 -5.68 0.73 16.51
C SER A 15 -4.75 1.95 16.52
N PRO A 16 -3.42 1.75 16.62
CA PRO A 16 -2.45 2.83 16.53
C PRO A 16 -2.25 3.31 15.09
N ASN A 17 -2.88 2.66 14.11
CA ASN A 17 -2.65 2.96 12.70
C ASN A 17 -3.28 4.30 12.33
N THR A 18 -2.48 5.16 11.73
CA THR A 18 -2.94 6.39 11.09
C THR A 18 -2.36 6.43 9.69
N PHE A 19 -3.22 6.61 8.69
CA PHE A 19 -2.77 6.67 7.31
C PHE A 19 -3.06 8.05 6.72
N LYS A 20 -2.02 8.64 6.15
CA LYS A 20 -2.10 9.84 5.32
C LYS A 20 -1.83 9.42 3.89
N PRO A 21 -2.84 9.43 3.00
CA PRO A 21 -2.64 9.07 1.61
C PRO A 21 -1.74 10.09 0.94
N PRO A 22 -0.94 9.68 -0.07
CA PRO A 22 -0.27 10.64 -0.94
C PRO A 22 -1.30 11.56 -1.60
N GLN A 23 -1.00 12.85 -1.70
CA GLN A 23 -1.93 13.83 -2.26
C GLN A 23 -2.16 13.64 -3.76
N LYS A 24 -1.26 12.92 -4.44
CA LYS A 24 -1.32 12.67 -5.87
C LYS A 24 -1.20 11.16 -6.18
N PRO A 25 -2.15 10.57 -6.92
CA PRO A 25 -2.07 9.17 -7.30
C PRO A 25 -1.00 8.93 -8.37
N PHE A 26 -0.29 7.80 -8.26
CA PHE A 26 0.76 7.40 -9.20
C PHE A 26 0.14 7.01 -10.55
N THR A 27 0.39 7.79 -11.60
CA THR A 27 -0.28 7.61 -12.89
C THR A 27 0.42 6.56 -13.77
N VAL A 28 0.41 5.29 -13.34
CA VAL A 28 0.89 4.14 -14.14
C VAL A 28 -0.29 3.37 -14.75
N HIS A 29 -1.38 3.22 -14.00
CA HIS A 29 -2.54 2.41 -14.39
C HIS A 29 -3.71 3.23 -14.95
N ASN A 30 -3.57 4.56 -15.06
CA ASN A 30 -4.59 5.50 -15.56
C ASN A 30 -5.95 5.43 -14.84
N VAL A 31 -5.96 4.94 -13.61
CA VAL A 31 -7.12 4.89 -12.72
C VAL A 31 -6.67 5.24 -11.31
N ASP A 32 -7.57 5.80 -10.51
CA ASP A 32 -7.28 6.05 -9.10
C ASP A 32 -7.22 4.73 -8.33
N PRO A 33 -6.22 4.53 -7.46
CA PRO A 33 -6.12 3.31 -6.67
C PRO A 33 -7.12 3.30 -5.51
N ASP A 34 -7.63 2.13 -5.18
CA ASP A 34 -8.38 1.91 -3.95
C ASP A 34 -7.43 1.81 -2.74
N TYR A 35 -7.79 2.47 -1.64
CA TYR A 35 -7.10 2.30 -0.36
C TYR A 35 -7.71 1.13 0.41
N ILE A 36 -6.96 0.03 0.48
CA ILE A 36 -7.44 -1.24 1.03
C ILE A 36 -6.77 -1.61 2.36
N ARG A 37 -7.35 -2.62 3.03
CA ARG A 37 -6.71 -3.35 4.13
C ARG A 37 -6.55 -4.80 3.70
N GLU A 38 -5.46 -5.40 4.12
CA GLU A 38 -5.18 -6.81 3.87
C GLU A 38 -5.33 -7.65 5.14
N GLY A 39 -5.66 -8.93 4.97
CA GLY A 39 -5.73 -9.91 6.06
C GLY A 39 -4.37 -10.46 6.47
N CYS A 40 -3.33 -10.24 5.65
CA CYS A 40 -1.96 -10.67 5.92
C CYS A 40 -1.35 -9.87 7.09
N SER A 41 -0.39 -10.48 7.79
CA SER A 41 0.37 -9.85 8.87
C SER A 41 1.83 -9.64 8.47
N ILE A 42 2.29 -8.39 8.55
CA ILE A 42 3.71 -8.02 8.38
C ILE A 42 4.14 -7.29 9.65
N PRO A 43 4.59 -8.00 10.71
CA PRO A 43 4.76 -7.41 12.05
C PRO A 43 5.67 -6.18 12.11
N ILE A 44 6.71 -6.13 11.26
CA ILE A 44 7.69 -5.04 11.26
C ILE A 44 7.10 -3.68 10.87
N THR A 45 5.92 -3.63 10.22
CA THR A 45 5.29 -2.34 9.84
C THR A 45 4.95 -1.50 11.06
N LEU A 46 4.53 -2.13 12.16
CA LEU A 46 4.25 -1.43 13.42
C LEU A 46 5.54 -0.88 14.03
N THR A 47 6.61 -1.68 14.04
CA THR A 47 7.93 -1.23 14.52
C THR A 47 8.45 -0.03 13.73
N PHE A 48 8.30 -0.02 12.40
CA PHE A 48 8.68 1.16 11.61
C PHE A 48 7.85 2.38 11.97
N GLN A 49 6.53 2.24 12.12
CA GLN A 49 5.66 3.34 12.48
C GLN A 49 6.05 3.93 13.86
N ASP A 50 6.27 3.06 14.85
CA ASP A 50 6.56 3.47 16.23
C ASP A 50 7.95 4.11 16.36
N LEU A 51 8.97 3.54 15.71
CA LEU A 51 10.34 4.03 15.82
C LEU A 51 10.60 5.30 14.99
N THR A 52 9.95 5.44 13.84
CA THR A 52 10.18 6.58 12.95
C THR A 52 9.19 7.73 13.18
N GLY A 53 8.03 7.44 13.76
CA GLY A 53 6.91 8.39 13.83
C GLY A 53 6.38 8.82 12.45
N LYS A 54 6.71 8.08 11.39
CA LYS A 54 6.31 8.36 10.00
C LYS A 54 5.19 7.43 9.57
N SER A 55 4.44 7.86 8.55
CA SER A 55 3.44 7.03 7.89
C SER A 55 4.11 5.87 7.17
N VAL A 56 3.56 4.66 7.35
CA VAL A 56 3.99 3.46 6.63
C VAL A 56 2.97 3.14 5.54
N LEU A 57 3.46 2.94 4.31
CA LEU A 57 2.66 2.58 3.14
C LEU A 57 3.07 1.20 2.64
N LEU A 58 2.10 0.34 2.37
CA LEU A 58 2.28 -0.88 1.58
C LEU A 58 1.76 -0.63 0.17
N LEU A 59 2.60 -0.88 -0.83
CA LEU A 59 2.29 -0.68 -2.24
C LEU A 59 2.22 -2.05 -2.93
N PRO A 60 1.01 -2.61 -3.16
CA PRO A 60 0.89 -3.92 -3.78
C PRO A 60 1.30 -3.88 -5.25
N LEU A 61 2.18 -4.81 -5.66
CA LEU A 61 2.61 -4.95 -7.06
C LEU A 61 2.03 -6.21 -7.73
N GLY A 62 1.59 -7.18 -6.93
CA GLY A 62 0.98 -8.43 -7.38
C GLY A 62 -0.49 -8.31 -7.78
N ALA A 63 -1.06 -9.42 -8.23
CA ALA A 63 -2.48 -9.58 -8.48
C ALA A 63 -3.17 -10.39 -7.35
N ALA A 64 -4.48 -10.21 -7.19
CA ALA A 64 -5.26 -10.88 -6.14
C ALA A 64 -5.27 -12.42 -6.28
N ASP A 65 -5.00 -12.93 -7.48
CA ASP A 65 -4.91 -14.35 -7.78
C ASP A 65 -3.47 -14.87 -7.76
N ASP A 66 -2.48 -14.12 -7.22
CA ASP A 66 -1.07 -14.55 -7.17
C ASP A 66 -0.84 -15.78 -6.27
N MET A 67 -1.78 -16.08 -5.37
CA MET A 67 -1.80 -17.30 -4.56
C MET A 67 -0.52 -17.51 -3.75
N ALA A 68 0.00 -16.44 -3.14
CA ALA A 68 1.16 -16.52 -2.25
C ALA A 68 0.98 -17.65 -1.21
N HIS A 69 2.01 -18.49 -1.07
CA HIS A 69 2.02 -19.68 -0.19
C HIS A 69 1.15 -20.86 -0.67
N SER A 70 0.73 -20.90 -1.94
CA SER A 70 -0.06 -21.99 -2.49
C SER A 70 0.63 -22.70 -3.67
N GLN A 71 0.03 -23.77 -4.16
CA GLN A 71 0.48 -24.38 -5.41
C GLN A 71 0.21 -23.43 -6.58
N ASN A 72 1.10 -23.44 -7.57
CA ASN A 72 1.05 -22.57 -8.74
C ASN A 72 1.10 -21.06 -8.42
N GLU A 73 1.76 -20.69 -7.32
CA GLU A 73 2.14 -19.30 -7.05
C GLU A 73 2.81 -18.69 -8.28
N LYS A 74 2.38 -17.49 -8.67
CA LYS A 74 2.85 -16.82 -9.88
C LYS A 74 2.88 -15.31 -9.72
N ILE A 75 3.52 -14.67 -10.69
CA ILE A 75 3.40 -13.22 -10.92
C ILE A 75 3.12 -12.98 -12.39
N ASN A 76 2.07 -12.20 -12.69
CA ASN A 76 1.75 -11.84 -14.06
C ASN A 76 2.86 -10.95 -14.64
N LYS A 77 3.32 -11.24 -15.86
CA LYS A 77 4.37 -10.43 -16.52
C LYS A 77 4.00 -8.95 -16.61
N VAL A 78 2.72 -8.64 -16.82
CA VAL A 78 2.20 -7.27 -16.84
C VAL A 78 2.32 -6.61 -15.46
N ASN A 79 1.91 -7.31 -14.39
CA ASN A 79 2.07 -6.82 -13.01
C ASN A 79 3.54 -6.62 -12.64
N TYR A 80 4.44 -7.51 -13.05
CA TYR A 80 5.87 -7.34 -12.83
C TYR A 80 6.41 -6.06 -13.51
N LEU A 81 6.14 -5.89 -14.80
CA LEU A 81 6.63 -4.73 -15.57
C LEU A 81 6.00 -3.41 -15.12
N GLN A 82 4.69 -3.38 -14.92
CA GLN A 82 3.99 -2.18 -14.46
C GLN A 82 4.29 -1.90 -12.99
N GLY A 83 4.46 -2.94 -12.16
CA GLY A 83 4.86 -2.81 -10.76
C GLY A 83 6.22 -2.14 -10.59
N VAL A 84 7.20 -2.47 -11.44
CA VAL A 84 8.48 -1.74 -11.48
C VAL A 84 8.26 -0.26 -11.79
N LYS A 85 7.43 0.07 -12.79
CA LYS A 85 7.10 1.46 -13.11
C LYS A 85 6.38 2.16 -11.96
N THR A 86 5.48 1.47 -11.27
CA THR A 86 4.74 1.97 -10.11
C THR A 86 5.68 2.30 -8.96
N LEU A 87 6.66 1.43 -8.65
CA LEU A 87 7.69 1.72 -7.66
C LEU A 87 8.56 2.92 -8.05
N LEU A 88 8.99 3.01 -9.31
CA LEU A 88 9.77 4.15 -9.78
C LEU A 88 8.97 5.46 -9.77
N ALA A 89 7.70 5.41 -10.18
CA ALA A 89 6.81 6.57 -10.12
C ALA A 89 6.60 7.04 -8.68
N TYR A 90 6.48 6.11 -7.72
CA TYR A 90 6.43 6.43 -6.30
C TYR A 90 7.69 7.17 -5.83
N LEU A 91 8.87 6.64 -6.12
CA LEU A 91 10.14 7.28 -5.74
C LEU A 91 10.33 8.65 -6.39
N LEU A 92 9.96 8.79 -7.67
CA LEU A 92 10.02 10.06 -8.38
C LEU A 92 9.06 11.10 -7.81
N GLU A 93 7.87 10.69 -7.35
CA GLU A 93 6.93 11.61 -6.71
C GLU A 93 7.42 12.02 -5.33
N LEU A 94 7.95 11.08 -4.54
CA LEU A 94 8.58 11.39 -3.25
C LEU A 94 9.75 12.38 -3.37
N GLY A 95 10.55 12.27 -4.45
CA GLY A 95 11.67 13.18 -4.68
C GLY A 95 11.29 14.60 -5.11
N LYS A 96 10.00 14.88 -5.35
CA LYS A 96 9.50 16.23 -5.67
C LYS A 96 9.02 17.00 -4.44
N GLU A 97 8.80 16.30 -3.32
CA GLU A 97 8.51 16.90 -2.01
C GLU A 97 9.79 17.49 -1.39
#